data_AF-A0A2Z4GP58-F1
#
_entry.id   AF-A0A2Z4GP58-F1
#
_cell.length_a   1.000
_cell.length_b   1.000
_cell.length_c   1.000
_cell.angle_alpha   90.00
_cell.angle_beta   90.00
_cell.angle_gamma   90.00
#
_symmetry.space_group_name_H-M   'P 1'
#
loop_
_entity.id
_entity.type
_entity.pdbx_description
1 polymer ?
#
loop_
_entity_poly.entity_id
_entity_poly.type
_entity_poly.pdbx_seq_one_letter_code
_entity_poly.pdbx_strand_id
1 'polypeptide(L)'
;LLWGGYSVGSYTLTRFYSFHFIIPFLVIVMVGVHLTLLHEFGSSNPLGVDSRTMMVPFYPYYFYSDVLGFILAVSVYGYLLFLDAFLLVEPLNYVEA
;
A
#
# COMPACT_ATOMS: atom_id res chain seq x y z
N LEU A 1 17.00 -0.75 -24.17
CA LEU A 1 15.77 0.08 -24.33
C LEU A 1 15.36 0.74 -23.01
N LEU A 2 15.17 -0.01 -21.92
CA LEU A 2 14.88 0.52 -20.58
C LEU A 2 16.00 1.40 -20.00
N TRP A 3 17.25 0.94 -20.07
CA TRP A 3 18.41 1.70 -19.55
C TRP A 3 18.76 2.96 -20.35
N GLY A 4 18.25 3.11 -21.57
CA GLY A 4 18.63 4.24 -22.44
C GLY A 4 20.11 4.29 -22.82
N GLY A 5 20.87 3.19 -22.61
CA GLY A 5 22.30 3.04 -22.88
C GLY A 5 22.77 1.60 -22.67
N TYR A 6 24.08 1.39 -22.52
CA TYR A 6 24.70 0.06 -22.31
C TYR A 6 24.71 -0.40 -20.85
N SER A 7 24.57 0.52 -19.90
CA SER A 7 24.55 0.25 -18.45
C SER A 7 23.52 1.13 -17.74
N VAL A 8 23.31 0.88 -16.45
CA VAL A 8 22.50 1.76 -15.59
C VAL A 8 23.25 3.08 -15.41
N GLY A 9 22.59 4.20 -15.74
CA GLY A 9 23.17 5.52 -15.62
C GLY A 9 22.09 6.60 -15.52
N SER A 10 22.46 7.85 -15.82
CA SER A 10 21.60 9.03 -15.67
C SER A 10 20.27 8.94 -16.42
N TYR A 11 20.29 8.38 -17.64
CA TYR A 11 19.08 8.16 -18.43
C TYR A 11 18.12 7.16 -17.76
N THR A 12 18.65 6.11 -17.12
CA THR A 12 17.85 5.15 -16.37
C THR A 12 17.22 5.81 -15.14
N LEU A 13 18.01 6.54 -14.35
CA LEU A 13 17.55 7.17 -13.11
C LEU A 13 16.44 8.19 -13.37
N THR A 14 16.61 9.03 -14.39
CA THR A 14 15.60 10.03 -14.78
C THR A 14 14.27 9.38 -15.17
N ARG A 15 14.31 8.25 -15.89
CA ARG A 15 13.10 7.51 -16.28
C ARG A 15 12.47 6.80 -15.10
N PHE A 16 13.27 6.21 -14.20
CA PHE A 16 12.77 5.53 -13.01
C PHE A 16 12.06 6.52 -12.09
N TYR A 17 12.57 7.74 -11.94
CA TYR A 17 11.86 8.80 -11.24
C TYR A 17 10.49 9.09 -11.87
N SER A 18 10.43 9.29 -13.20
CA SER A 18 9.16 9.53 -13.89
C SER A 18 8.17 8.37 -13.74
N PHE A 19 8.64 7.13 -13.81
CA PHE A 19 7.79 5.95 -13.57
C PHE A 19 7.31 5.86 -12.12
N HIS A 20 8.22 6.05 -11.16
CA HIS A 20 7.89 6.05 -9.74
C HIS A 20 6.88 7.14 -9.38
N PHE A 21 6.91 8.28 -10.08
CA PHE A 21 5.91 9.33 -9.90
C PHE A 21 4.53 8.94 -10.45
N ILE A 22 4.44 8.36 -11.65
CA ILE A 22 3.14 8.07 -12.28
C ILE A 22 2.47 6.80 -11.74
N ILE A 23 3.24 5.78 -11.36
CA ILE A 23 2.71 4.48 -10.93
C ILE A 23 1.76 4.58 -9.72
N PRO A 24 2.05 5.36 -8.65
CA PRO A 24 1.14 5.53 -7.53
C PRO A 24 -0.25 6.01 -7.94
N PHE A 25 -0.37 6.92 -8.92
CA PHE A 25 -1.66 7.37 -9.43
C PHE A 25 -2.41 6.27 -10.19
N LEU A 26 -1.68 5.46 -10.97
CA LEU A 26 -2.26 4.28 -11.60
C LEU A 26 -2.78 3.28 -10.56
N VAL A 27 -2.04 3.08 -9.46
CA VAL A 27 -2.47 2.23 -8.34
C VAL A 27 -3.76 2.77 -7.70
N ILE A 28 -3.91 4.08 -7.52
CA ILE A 28 -5.18 4.67 -7.01
C ILE A 28 -6.36 4.29 -7.91
N VAL A 29 -6.20 4.37 -9.24
CA VAL A 29 -7.25 3.95 -10.18
C VAL A 29 -7.56 2.46 -10.04
N MET A 30 -6.54 1.60 -9.93
CA MET A 30 -6.72 0.18 -9.71
C MET A 30 -7.42 -0.14 -8.38
N VAL A 31 -7.11 0.60 -7.31
CA VAL A 31 -7.82 0.49 -6.02
C VAL A 31 -9.29 0.87 -6.18
N GLY A 32 -9.61 1.91 -6.95
CA GLY A 32 -11.00 2.26 -7.27
C GLY A 32 -11.75 1.11 -7.96
N VAL A 33 -11.16 0.53 -9.01
CA VAL A 33 -11.74 -0.63 -9.72
C VAL A 33 -11.89 -1.85 -8.78
N HIS A 34 -10.89 -2.10 -7.94
CA HIS A 34 -10.93 -3.18 -6.97
C HIS A 34 -12.10 -3.01 -6.00
N LEU A 35 -12.29 -1.80 -5.44
CA LEU A 35 -13.38 -1.50 -4.51
C LEU A 35 -14.75 -1.55 -5.18
N THR A 36 -14.88 -1.14 -6.45
CA THR A 36 -16.16 -1.27 -7.17
C THR A 36 -16.56 -2.73 -7.34
N LEU A 37 -15.62 -3.60 -7.69
CA LEU A 37 -15.89 -5.04 -7.80
C LEU A 37 -16.21 -5.64 -6.42
N LEU A 38 -15.49 -5.23 -5.38
CA LEU A 38 -15.79 -5.66 -4.01
C LEU A 38 -17.19 -5.23 -3.56
N HIS A 39 -17.65 -4.04 -3.94
CA HIS A 39 -19.01 -3.58 -3.66
C HIS A 39 -20.07 -4.36 -4.45
N GLU A 40 -19.80 -4.80 -5.67
CA GLU A 40 -20.74 -5.60 -6.47
C GLU A 40 -20.91 -7.01 -5.91
N PHE A 41 -19.82 -7.67 -5.52
CA PHE A 41 -19.86 -9.08 -5.06
C PHE A 41 -19.98 -9.24 -3.55
N GLY A 42 -19.58 -8.22 -2.77
CA GLY A 42 -19.52 -8.24 -1.31
C GLY A 42 -18.28 -8.95 -0.76
N SER A 43 -18.01 -8.75 0.53
CA SER A 43 -16.92 -9.43 1.24
C SER A 43 -17.28 -10.90 1.54
N SER A 44 -16.27 -11.78 1.53
CA SER A 44 -16.39 -13.12 2.09
C SER A 44 -16.33 -13.08 3.63
N ASN A 45 -16.58 -14.22 4.27
CA ASN A 45 -16.45 -14.38 5.72
C ASN A 45 -15.62 -15.64 6.05
N PRO A 46 -15.09 -15.76 7.28
CA PRO A 46 -14.21 -16.87 7.65
C PRO A 46 -14.82 -18.27 7.49
N LEU A 47 -16.15 -18.39 7.56
CA LEU A 47 -16.85 -19.66 7.37
C LEU A 47 -17.05 -20.02 5.89
N GLY A 48 -16.83 -19.07 4.97
CA GLY A 48 -16.97 -19.27 3.52
C GLY A 48 -18.41 -19.53 3.06
N VAL A 49 -19.40 -19.27 3.91
CA VAL A 49 -20.84 -19.48 3.60
C VAL A 49 -21.50 -18.17 3.16
N ASP A 50 -22.67 -18.24 2.53
CA ASP A 50 -23.44 -17.03 2.23
C ASP A 50 -23.85 -16.33 3.54
N SER A 51 -23.54 -15.03 3.63
CA SER A 51 -23.76 -14.20 4.81
C SER A 51 -24.75 -13.05 4.57
N ARG A 52 -25.41 -13.01 3.41
CA ARG A 52 -26.37 -11.95 3.04
C ARG A 52 -27.50 -11.74 4.07
N THR A 53 -27.90 -12.79 4.77
CA THR A 53 -28.94 -12.71 5.83
C THR A 53 -28.41 -12.27 7.19
N MET A 54 -27.09 -12.20 7.37
CA MET A 54 -26.41 -11.94 8.64
C MET A 54 -25.56 -10.64 8.60
N MET A 55 -25.77 -9.79 7.59
CA MET A 55 -24.98 -8.57 7.41
C MET A 55 -25.29 -7.53 8.49
N VAL A 56 -24.25 -6.86 8.98
CA VAL A 56 -24.35 -5.67 9.84
C VAL A 56 -23.88 -4.44 9.03
N PRO A 57 -24.38 -3.23 9.34
CA PRO A 57 -23.93 -2.03 8.66
C PRO A 57 -22.44 -1.76 8.94
N PHE A 58 -21.75 -1.13 7.98
CA PHE A 58 -20.33 -0.78 8.14
C PHE A 58 -20.07 0.13 9.35
N TYR A 59 -20.88 1.19 9.48
CA TYR A 59 -20.90 2.03 10.67
C TYR A 59 -21.98 1.53 11.64
N PRO A 60 -21.69 1.37 12.94
CA PRO A 60 -20.44 1.70 13.62
C PRO A 60 -19.40 0.58 13.65
N TYR A 61 -19.79 -0.66 13.32
CA TYR A 61 -19.06 -1.88 13.65
C TYR A 61 -17.65 -1.97 13.03
N TYR A 62 -17.57 -1.96 11.71
CA TYR A 62 -16.29 -2.04 11.00
C TYR A 62 -15.55 -0.70 11.06
N PHE A 63 -16.25 0.43 11.08
CA PHE A 63 -15.62 1.75 11.20
C PHE A 63 -14.72 1.87 12.44
N TYR A 64 -15.20 1.53 13.64
CA TYR A 64 -14.38 1.62 14.85
C TYR A 64 -13.30 0.53 14.91
N SER A 65 -13.55 -0.64 14.30
CA SER A 65 -12.53 -1.68 14.17
C SER A 65 -11.36 -1.21 13.29
N ASP A 66 -11.66 -0.54 12.18
CA ASP A 66 -10.67 0.03 11.26
C ASP A 66 -9.90 1.18 11.92
N VAL A 67 -10.57 2.05 12.71
CA VAL A 67 -9.90 3.12 13.47
C VAL A 67 -8.89 2.54 14.46
N LEU A 68 -9.25 1.48 15.19
CA LEU A 68 -8.31 0.79 16.08
C LEU A 68 -7.12 0.22 15.30
N GLY A 69 -7.37 -0.44 14.17
CA GLY A 69 -6.32 -0.95 13.28
C GLY A 69 -5.38 0.16 12.77
N PHE A 70 -5.94 1.33 12.42
CA PHE A 70 -5.17 2.50 12.00
C PHE A 70 -4.30 3.06 13.12
N ILE A 71 -4.82 3.17 14.35
CA ILE A 71 -4.02 3.59 15.52
C ILE A 71 -2.84 2.65 15.74
N LEU A 72 -3.07 1.33 15.65
CA LEU A 72 -2.00 0.34 15.77
C LEU A 72 -0.97 0.49 14.65
N ALA A 73 -1.39 0.61 13.40
CA ALA A 73 -0.49 0.81 12.26
C ALA A 73 0.37 2.07 12.41
N VAL A 74 -0.24 3.20 12.81
CA VAL A 74 0.48 4.47 13.06
C VAL A 74 1.43 4.35 14.25
N SER A 75 1.07 3.59 15.28
CA SER A 75 1.97 3.37 16.43
C SER A 75 3.23 2.60 16.03
N VAL A 76 3.11 1.55 15.21
CA VAL A 76 4.25 0.80 14.66
C VAL A 76 5.09 1.68 13.74
N TYR A 77 4.44 2.42 12.84
CA TYR A 77 5.15 3.38 11.98
C TYR A 77 5.88 4.46 12.79
N GLY A 78 5.24 4.97 13.85
CA GLY A 78 5.83 5.94 14.77
C GLY A 78 7.03 5.39 15.54
N TYR A 79 6.99 4.12 15.97
CA TYR A 79 8.15 3.44 16.55
C TYR A 79 9.32 3.44 15.56
N LEU A 80 9.08 3.01 14.32
CA LEU A 80 10.13 3.01 13.30
C LEU A 80 10.66 4.42 13.04
N LEU A 81 9.79 5.41 12.88
CA LEU A 81 10.22 6.77 12.55
C LEU A 81 11.01 7.46 13.68
N PHE A 82 10.55 7.33 14.93
CA PHE A 82 11.07 8.14 16.05
C PHE A 82 12.06 7.41 16.94
N LEU A 83 11.99 6.08 17.03
CA LEU A 83 12.80 5.29 17.97
C LEU A 83 13.86 4.46 17.26
N ASP A 84 13.60 3.96 16.04
CA ASP A 84 14.54 3.10 15.31
C ASP A 84 14.44 3.27 13.78
N ALA A 85 14.81 4.46 13.29
CA ALA A 85 14.64 4.88 11.89
C ALA A 85 15.44 4.06 10.88
N PHE A 86 16.47 3.35 11.32
CA PHE A 86 17.36 2.58 10.46
C PHE A 86 17.11 1.07 10.51
N LEU A 87 16.17 0.60 11.35
CA LEU A 87 15.90 -0.84 11.54
C LEU A 87 15.66 -1.59 10.22
N LEU A 88 15.01 -0.93 9.26
CA LEU A 88 14.63 -1.52 7.97
C LEU A 88 15.51 -1.06 6.79
N VAL A 89 16.56 -0.27 7.05
CA VAL A 89 17.41 0.32 6.01
C VAL A 89 18.70 -0.50 5.86
N GLU A 90 19.10 -0.77 4.62
CA GLU A 90 20.41 -1.35 4.29
C GLU A 90 21.52 -0.29 4.42
N PRO A 91 22.51 -0.46 5.32
CA PRO A 91 23.59 0.50 5.52
C PRO A 91 24.38 0.87 4.25
N LEU A 92 24.50 -0.05 3.29
CA LEU A 92 25.22 0.22 2.03
C LEU A 92 24.56 1.31 1.18
N ASN A 93 23.27 1.61 1.35
CA ASN A 93 22.60 2.69 0.62
C ASN A 93 23.01 4.11 1.08
N TYR A 94 23.84 4.21 2.13
CA TYR A 94 24.47 5.48 2.54
C TYR A 94 25.79 5.75 1.81
N VAL A 95 26.26 4.82 0.99
CA VAL A 95 27.46 4.98 0.15
C VAL A 95 27.01 5.29 -1.28
N GLU A 96 27.71 6.21 -1.94
CA GLU A 96 27.45 6.54 -3.35
C GLU A 96 27.68 5.31 -4.24
N ALA A 97 26.79 5.13 -5.21
CA ALA A 97 26.79 4.01 -6.15
C ALA A 97 27.83 4.18 -7.28
#